data_AF-A0A841FB62-F1
#
_entry.id   AF-A0A841FB62-F1
#
_cell.length_a   1.000
_cell.length_b   1.000
_cell.length_c   1.000
_cell.angle_alpha   90.00
_cell.angle_beta   90.00
_cell.angle_gamma   90.00
#
_symmetry.space_group_name_H-M   'P 1'
#
loop_
_entity.id
_entity.type
_entity.pdbx_description
1 polymer ?
#
loop_
_entity_poly.entity_id
_entity_poly.type
_entity_poly.pdbx_seq_one_letter_code
_entity_poly.pdbx_strand_id
1 'polypeptide(L)'
;MPSALVHGFETVWVSSDPALLDTTVIPFRVQGSGSLQLTARAGAAGVAASHTPASPLDLSDFDELRLWTYSTRASEGTQRRPFILELSYTDAGDLPGEEHRWLVPVARTRVWEQHRFGIAGDRRTAVTSLRVRCLTDASFQFRLDELLAVAEEPLTDVEEALTGLLEGMPIPGVTGLAVQPAAAGASTLVVTGLNRRLYEGNTLAVGEARHAVVGVAHDEPGDTTTLTISPVLGAALGPGATIGVIAPVVVEEEPFSPPAAAADLPDPVVLVTLTDQREEPERGWNITQRDSYRPSGALTVASVRPPARPVLVEYQILPAASSRAHSTALRAEILRRVGIDTGLRVNGTVLPVRTLLPPPLDVRVRAVPAPVYLHIGTRVEVGPRVELPLAANATLASGPLASPFDPAGDEPPAVPAPEDQEGIVLRL
;
A
#
# COMPACT_ATOMS: atom_id res chain seq x y z
N MET A 1 7.81 -6.60 -8.15
CA MET A 1 6.71 -6.14 -7.27
C MET A 1 7.34 -5.23 -6.24
N PRO A 2 6.93 -3.96 -6.18
CA PRO A 2 7.53 -2.95 -5.32
C PRO A 2 7.35 -3.22 -3.83
N SER A 3 6.27 -3.91 -3.45
CA SER A 3 6.09 -4.41 -2.10
C SER A 3 5.40 -5.77 -2.06
N ALA A 4 5.60 -6.47 -0.95
CA ALA A 4 4.90 -7.71 -0.64
C ALA A 4 4.42 -7.70 0.81
N LEU A 5 3.19 -8.20 1.03
CA LEU A 5 2.68 -8.42 2.37
C LEU A 5 3.38 -9.63 3.01
N VAL A 6 4.21 -9.37 4.01
CA VAL A 6 4.89 -10.39 4.81
C VAL A 6 3.91 -11.02 5.81
N HIS A 7 3.12 -10.19 6.49
CA HIS A 7 2.11 -10.66 7.43
C HIS A 7 1.03 -9.60 7.68
N GLY A 8 -0.25 -9.96 7.52
CA GLY A 8 -1.39 -9.05 7.74
C GLY A 8 -1.88 -8.95 9.20
N PHE A 9 -1.30 -9.72 10.13
CA PHE A 9 -1.68 -9.75 11.55
C PHE A 9 -3.13 -10.15 11.85
N GLU A 10 -3.73 -10.90 10.93
CA GLU A 10 -5.09 -11.44 11.03
C GLU A 10 -5.14 -12.79 11.77
N THR A 11 -3.97 -13.33 12.12
CA THR A 11 -3.80 -14.56 12.90
C THR A 11 -3.04 -14.28 14.19
N VAL A 12 -3.46 -14.93 15.27
CA VAL A 12 -2.79 -14.83 16.58
C VAL A 12 -1.39 -15.42 16.51
N TRP A 13 -0.41 -14.71 17.07
CA TRP A 13 0.96 -15.21 17.25
C TRP A 13 1.08 -16.05 18.52
N VAL A 14 1.96 -17.05 18.52
CA VAL A 14 2.14 -17.95 19.66
C VAL A 14 3.05 -17.29 20.70
N SER A 15 2.50 -16.98 21.88
CA SER A 15 3.26 -16.48 23.03
C SER A 15 4.02 -17.61 23.75
N SER A 16 5.26 -17.34 24.15
CA SER A 16 6.07 -18.24 24.98
C SER A 16 5.59 -18.33 26.43
N ASP A 17 4.84 -17.31 26.89
CA ASP A 17 4.16 -17.30 28.18
C ASP A 17 2.86 -16.47 28.08
N PRO A 18 1.72 -17.10 27.74
CA PRO A 18 0.44 -16.40 27.61
C PRO A 18 -0.07 -15.76 28.91
N ALA A 19 0.45 -16.17 30.08
CA ALA A 19 0.06 -15.55 31.35
C ALA A 19 0.71 -14.17 31.52
N LEU A 20 1.86 -13.93 30.89
CA LEU A 20 2.60 -12.67 30.93
C LEU A 20 2.45 -11.83 29.66
N LEU A 21 2.30 -12.47 28.50
CA LEU A 21 2.10 -11.81 27.21
C LEU A 21 0.94 -12.47 26.47
N ASP A 22 -0.23 -11.85 26.53
CA ASP A 22 -1.41 -12.31 25.80
C ASP A 22 -1.42 -11.74 24.38
N THR A 23 -1.93 -12.51 23.43
CA THR A 23 -1.91 -12.21 21.99
C THR A 23 -3.31 -12.43 21.43
N THR A 24 -3.92 -11.38 20.86
CA THR A 24 -5.29 -11.44 20.32
C THR A 24 -5.39 -10.66 19.03
N VAL A 25 -6.29 -11.06 18.13
CA VAL A 25 -6.59 -10.28 16.91
C VAL A 25 -7.82 -9.41 17.18
N ILE A 26 -7.74 -8.13 16.86
CA ILE A 26 -8.82 -7.16 17.10
C ILE A 26 -9.14 -6.36 15.83
N PRO A 27 -10.37 -5.83 15.68
CA PRO A 27 -10.75 -5.05 14.50
C PRO A 27 -10.21 -3.61 14.48
N PHE A 28 -9.37 -3.21 15.45
CA PHE A 28 -8.76 -1.87 15.49
C PHE A 28 -7.46 -1.88 14.69
N ARG A 29 -7.43 -1.19 13.56
CA ARG A 29 -6.35 -1.34 12.57
C ARG A 29 -6.14 -0.07 11.75
N VAL A 30 -5.02 0.00 11.06
CA VAL A 30 -4.74 0.92 9.96
C VAL A 30 -5.38 0.40 8.68
N GLN A 31 -5.27 -0.91 8.39
CA GLN A 31 -5.80 -1.57 7.18
C GLN A 31 -6.10 -3.06 7.42
N GLY A 32 -6.63 -3.79 6.41
CA GLY A 32 -6.81 -5.25 6.47
C GLY A 32 -8.14 -5.67 7.08
N SER A 33 -8.20 -6.84 7.74
CA SER A 33 -9.36 -7.30 8.53
C SER A 33 -9.13 -7.27 10.05
N GLY A 34 -7.91 -7.08 10.52
CA GLY A 34 -7.59 -6.95 11.96
C GLY A 34 -6.14 -6.53 12.21
N SER A 35 -5.80 -6.31 13.48
CA SER A 35 -4.42 -6.13 13.95
C SER A 35 -4.13 -7.08 15.10
N LEU A 36 -2.85 -7.41 15.30
CA LEU A 36 -2.41 -8.22 16.43
C LEU A 36 -2.19 -7.32 17.64
N GLN A 37 -2.99 -7.52 18.68
CA GLN A 37 -2.81 -6.90 19.98
C GLN A 37 -1.99 -7.82 20.90
N LEU A 38 -0.87 -7.28 21.38
CA LEU A 38 -0.04 -7.80 22.45
C LEU A 38 -0.44 -7.11 23.77
N THR A 39 -0.76 -7.88 24.80
CA THR A 39 -1.03 -7.37 26.15
C THR A 39 0.01 -7.92 27.12
N ALA A 40 1.04 -7.12 27.37
CA ALA A 40 2.12 -7.46 28.29
C ALA A 40 1.73 -7.07 29.73
N ARG A 41 1.86 -8.03 30.65
CA ARG A 41 1.67 -7.84 32.10
C ARG A 41 3.00 -7.51 32.78
N ALA A 42 2.93 -7.16 34.05
CA ALA A 42 4.15 -6.92 34.83
C ALA A 42 4.99 -8.21 34.90
N GLY A 43 6.31 -8.10 34.69
CA GLY A 43 7.22 -9.24 34.66
C GLY A 43 7.41 -9.89 33.28
N ALA A 44 6.86 -9.30 32.21
CA ALA A 44 6.93 -9.85 30.86
C ALA A 44 8.30 -9.70 30.17
N ALA A 45 9.35 -9.16 30.82
CA ALA A 45 10.64 -8.99 30.17
C ALA A 45 11.20 -10.34 29.66
N GLY A 46 11.62 -10.37 28.40
CA GLY A 46 12.12 -11.57 27.72
C GLY A 46 11.04 -12.49 27.15
N VAL A 47 9.76 -12.34 27.53
CA VAL A 47 8.65 -13.10 26.95
C VAL A 47 8.47 -12.68 25.49
N ALA A 48 8.24 -13.66 24.60
CA ALA A 48 8.13 -13.42 23.18
C ALA A 48 6.84 -13.99 22.59
N ALA A 49 6.36 -13.38 21.52
CA ALA A 49 5.34 -13.95 20.64
C ALA A 49 5.97 -14.22 19.27
N SER A 50 5.59 -15.32 18.63
CA SER A 50 6.18 -15.74 17.35
C SER A 50 5.16 -16.24 16.36
N HIS A 51 5.51 -16.09 15.08
CA HIS A 51 4.78 -16.62 13.95
C HIS A 51 5.74 -17.43 13.08
N THR A 52 5.23 -18.55 12.56
CA THR A 52 5.93 -19.40 11.59
C THR A 52 5.11 -19.37 10.32
N PRO A 53 5.61 -18.75 9.23
CA PRO A 53 4.96 -18.78 7.93
C PRO A 53 4.71 -20.22 7.46
N ALA A 54 3.66 -20.44 6.67
CA ALA A 54 3.34 -21.78 6.14
C ALA A 54 4.42 -22.33 5.20
N SER A 55 5.17 -21.45 4.55
CA SER A 55 6.37 -21.74 3.76
C SER A 55 7.42 -20.66 4.05
N PRO A 56 8.73 -20.97 3.96
CA PRO A 56 9.77 -19.95 4.09
C PRO A 56 9.51 -18.77 3.15
N LEU A 57 9.72 -17.55 3.64
CA LEU A 57 9.55 -16.34 2.87
C LEU A 57 10.89 -15.96 2.24
N ASP A 58 10.89 -15.73 0.92
CA ASP A 58 12.02 -15.13 0.24
C ASP A 58 11.84 -13.61 0.20
N LEU A 59 12.75 -12.89 0.85
CA LEU A 59 12.75 -11.44 0.93
C LEU A 59 13.98 -10.83 0.22
N SER A 60 14.70 -11.58 -0.62
CA SER A 60 15.94 -11.11 -1.27
C SER A 60 15.76 -9.86 -2.10
N ASP A 61 14.59 -9.71 -2.72
CA ASP A 61 14.27 -8.63 -3.65
C ASP A 61 13.88 -7.33 -2.93
N PHE A 62 13.84 -7.32 -1.60
CA PHE A 62 13.43 -6.17 -0.80
C PHE A 62 14.58 -5.63 0.05
N ASP A 63 14.58 -4.31 0.25
CA ASP A 63 15.62 -3.59 0.99
C ASP A 63 15.18 -3.22 2.40
N GLU A 64 13.88 -3.22 2.66
CA GLU A 64 13.32 -2.85 3.95
C GLU A 64 12.05 -3.63 4.33
N LEU A 65 11.78 -3.67 5.63
CA LEU A 65 10.46 -3.98 6.18
C LEU A 65 9.77 -2.71 6.63
N ARG A 66 8.45 -2.62 6.47
CA ARG A 66 7.61 -1.56 7.04
C ARG A 66 6.55 -2.17 7.95
N LEU A 67 6.33 -1.57 9.11
CA LEU A 67 5.40 -2.06 10.13
C LEU A 67 4.62 -0.90 10.75
N TRP A 68 3.30 -1.02 10.83
CA TRP A 68 2.49 -0.11 11.64
C TRP A 68 2.41 -0.60 13.08
N THR A 69 2.59 0.32 14.02
CA THR A 69 2.43 0.04 15.45
C THR A 69 1.57 1.06 16.15
N TYR A 70 0.90 0.62 17.21
CA TYR A 70 0.19 1.48 18.13
C TYR A 70 0.44 0.99 19.55
N SER A 71 0.88 1.87 20.44
CA SER A 71 1.23 1.48 21.80
C SER A 71 0.61 2.41 22.84
N THR A 72 0.24 1.86 23.99
CA THR A 72 -0.21 2.66 25.14
C THR A 72 0.93 3.36 25.87
N ARG A 73 2.18 3.08 25.52
CA ARG A 73 3.39 3.64 26.15
C ARG A 73 4.42 4.06 25.12
N ALA A 74 5.03 5.23 25.35
CA ALA A 74 6.15 5.71 24.56
C ALA A 74 7.43 4.96 24.93
N SER A 75 8.28 4.72 23.94
CA SER A 75 9.50 3.93 24.06
C SER A 75 10.49 4.35 22.96
N GLU A 76 11.20 5.45 23.19
CA GLU A 76 12.07 6.13 22.21
C GLU A 76 13.56 5.73 22.36
N GLY A 77 13.89 4.85 23.30
CA GLY A 77 15.25 4.39 23.53
C GLY A 77 16.07 5.27 24.49
N THR A 78 15.44 6.26 25.14
CA THR A 78 16.09 7.06 26.19
C THR A 78 16.03 6.34 27.54
N GLN A 79 16.88 6.72 28.50
CA GLN A 79 16.85 6.14 29.85
C GLN A 79 15.47 6.29 30.54
N ARG A 80 14.74 7.38 30.26
CA ARG A 80 13.39 7.63 30.81
C ARG A 80 12.30 6.85 30.08
N ARG A 81 12.54 6.47 28.83
CA ARG A 81 11.60 5.77 27.94
C ARG A 81 12.36 4.72 27.12
N PRO A 82 12.85 3.65 27.78
CA PRO A 82 13.58 2.60 27.10
C PRO A 82 12.69 1.91 26.08
N PHE A 83 13.30 1.26 25.09
CA PHE A 83 12.57 0.38 24.17
C PHE A 83 11.82 -0.70 24.94
N ILE A 84 10.58 -0.96 24.54
CA ILE A 84 9.71 -1.96 25.20
C ILE A 84 9.52 -3.22 24.36
N LEU A 85 9.82 -3.16 23.06
CA LEU A 85 9.62 -4.25 22.11
C LEU A 85 10.80 -4.35 21.15
N GLU A 86 11.16 -5.58 20.81
CA GLU A 86 12.09 -5.94 19.75
C GLU A 86 11.35 -6.78 18.70
N LEU A 87 11.53 -6.48 17.42
CA LEU A 87 11.14 -7.31 16.29
C LEU A 87 12.35 -8.10 15.81
N SER A 88 12.16 -9.34 15.39
CA SER A 88 13.22 -10.16 14.83
C SER A 88 12.70 -11.19 13.85
N TYR A 89 13.59 -11.73 13.03
CA TYR A 89 13.30 -12.93 12.23
C TYR A 89 14.46 -13.93 12.25
N THR A 90 14.18 -15.14 11.79
CA THR A 90 15.18 -16.21 11.60
C THR A 90 15.10 -16.75 10.18
N ASP A 91 16.23 -16.78 9.50
CA ASP A 91 16.39 -17.39 8.18
C ASP A 91 16.93 -18.83 8.32
N ALA A 92 16.47 -19.73 7.44
CA ALA A 92 16.91 -21.12 7.46
C ALA A 92 18.43 -21.29 7.25
N GLY A 93 19.06 -20.32 6.59
CA GLY A 93 20.49 -20.30 6.31
C GLY A 93 21.33 -19.62 7.37
N ASP A 94 20.76 -19.09 8.46
CA ASP A 94 21.49 -18.31 9.47
C ASP A 94 22.70 -19.06 10.03
N LEU A 95 23.84 -18.36 10.12
CA LEU A 95 25.02 -18.87 10.80
C LEU A 95 24.85 -18.80 12.33
N PRO A 96 25.60 -19.60 13.12
CA PRO A 96 25.59 -19.47 14.57
C PRO A 96 25.93 -18.05 15.02
N GLY A 97 25.01 -17.40 15.74
CA GLY A 97 25.16 -16.03 16.23
C GLY A 97 24.75 -14.94 15.23
N GLU A 98 24.28 -15.30 14.04
CA GLU A 98 23.61 -14.36 13.13
C GLU A 98 22.25 -13.97 13.71
N GLU A 99 21.98 -12.68 13.80
CA GLU A 99 20.79 -12.14 14.48
C GLU A 99 20.18 -11.00 13.67
N HIS A 100 18.93 -11.17 13.26
CA HIS A 100 18.14 -10.15 12.56
C HIS A 100 17.15 -9.54 13.53
N ARG A 101 17.57 -8.47 14.23
CA ARG A 101 16.78 -7.87 15.33
C ARG A 101 16.74 -6.36 15.21
N TRP A 102 15.57 -5.79 15.50
CA TRP A 102 15.31 -4.36 15.54
C TRP A 102 14.56 -3.97 16.79
N LEU A 103 14.98 -2.89 17.43
CA LEU A 103 14.24 -2.26 18.52
C LEU A 103 13.13 -1.41 17.89
N VAL A 104 11.92 -1.50 18.44
CA VAL A 104 10.75 -0.80 17.90
C VAL A 104 10.53 0.49 18.70
N PRO A 105 10.85 1.68 18.12
CA PRO A 105 10.58 2.94 18.78
C PRO A 105 9.08 3.21 18.85
N VAL A 106 8.63 3.92 19.87
CA VAL A 106 7.28 4.52 19.91
C VAL A 106 7.44 5.94 20.41
N ALA A 107 7.23 6.92 19.52
CA ALA A 107 7.35 8.32 19.86
C ALA A 107 6.13 8.78 20.66
N ARG A 108 4.94 8.41 20.21
CA ARG A 108 3.67 8.87 20.75
C ARG A 108 2.81 7.73 21.23
N THR A 109 2.22 7.92 22.40
CA THR A 109 1.23 6.99 22.92
C THR A 109 -0.07 7.12 22.17
N ARG A 110 -0.71 5.99 21.87
CA ARG A 110 -2.06 5.91 21.32
C ARG A 110 -2.22 6.56 19.95
N VAL A 111 -1.17 6.50 19.15
CA VAL A 111 -1.15 6.93 17.75
C VAL A 111 -0.56 5.78 16.93
N TRP A 112 -1.07 5.58 15.72
CA TRP A 112 -0.45 4.65 14.77
C TRP A 112 0.82 5.29 14.19
N GLU A 113 1.94 4.57 14.26
CA GLU A 113 3.23 5.00 13.74
C GLU A 113 3.77 3.93 12.79
N GLN A 114 4.32 4.35 11.66
CA GLN A 114 4.97 3.44 10.73
C GLN A 114 6.47 3.41 11.02
N HIS A 115 7.04 2.21 11.13
CA HIS A 115 8.48 1.99 11.31
C HIS A 115 9.06 1.32 10.08
N ARG A 116 10.30 1.69 9.73
CA ARG A 116 11.02 1.14 8.59
C ARG A 116 12.30 0.47 9.07
N PHE A 117 12.51 -0.79 8.71
CA PHE A 117 13.65 -1.58 9.13
C PHE A 117 14.47 -1.96 7.91
N GLY A 118 15.70 -1.44 7.79
CA GLY A 118 16.58 -1.85 6.69
C GLY A 118 17.00 -3.32 6.83
N ILE A 119 16.79 -4.11 5.77
CA ILE A 119 17.14 -5.54 5.68
C ILE A 119 18.09 -5.86 4.51
N ALA A 120 18.44 -4.88 3.67
CA ALA A 120 19.24 -5.09 2.45
C ALA A 120 20.56 -5.86 2.68
N GLY A 121 21.19 -5.69 3.84
CA GLY A 121 22.44 -6.37 4.22
C GLY A 121 22.27 -7.72 4.93
N ASP A 122 21.03 -8.13 5.22
CA ASP A 122 20.75 -9.37 5.97
C ASP A 122 20.59 -10.58 5.04
N ARG A 123 20.84 -11.78 5.57
CA ARG A 123 20.39 -13.03 4.95
C ARG A 123 18.89 -13.18 5.10
N ARG A 124 18.19 -13.35 3.97
CA ARG A 124 16.73 -13.25 3.94
C ARG A 124 16.07 -14.04 2.80
N THR A 125 16.73 -15.07 2.32
CA THR A 125 16.26 -15.90 1.19
C THR A 125 15.26 -16.99 1.61
N ALA A 126 15.16 -17.27 2.90
CA ALA A 126 14.32 -18.33 3.46
C ALA A 126 13.94 -18.02 4.92
N VAL A 127 13.23 -16.91 5.16
CA VAL A 127 12.75 -16.52 6.48
C VAL A 127 11.69 -17.50 6.98
N THR A 128 11.98 -18.17 8.09
CA THR A 128 11.17 -19.25 8.67
C THR A 128 10.40 -18.84 9.91
N SER A 129 10.79 -17.76 10.58
CA SER A 129 10.11 -17.30 11.78
C SER A 129 10.19 -15.78 11.92
N LEU A 130 9.09 -15.19 12.37
CA LEU A 130 9.00 -13.81 12.83
C LEU A 130 8.74 -13.83 14.34
N ARG A 131 9.37 -12.94 15.09
CA ARG A 131 9.25 -12.89 16.55
C ARG A 131 9.25 -11.46 17.05
N VAL A 132 8.39 -11.19 18.03
CA VAL A 132 8.42 -9.98 18.86
C VAL A 132 8.73 -10.34 20.30
N ARG A 133 9.65 -9.62 20.94
CA ARG A 133 10.13 -9.87 22.30
C ARG A 133 9.92 -8.65 23.17
N CYS A 134 9.35 -8.85 24.36
CA CYS A 134 9.21 -7.81 25.37
C CYS A 134 10.56 -7.50 26.01
N LEU A 135 10.89 -6.21 26.13
CA LEU A 135 12.16 -5.73 26.68
C LEU A 135 12.02 -5.11 28.09
N THR A 136 10.81 -5.05 28.63
CA THR A 136 10.51 -4.39 29.90
C THR A 136 9.58 -5.23 30.77
N ASP A 137 9.73 -5.10 32.09
CA ASP A 137 8.84 -5.71 33.08
C ASP A 137 7.58 -4.89 33.35
N ALA A 138 7.45 -3.71 32.77
CA ALA A 138 6.30 -2.86 33.02
C ALA A 138 5.19 -3.15 32.00
N SER A 139 3.93 -3.14 32.43
CA SER A 139 2.80 -3.50 31.57
C SER A 139 2.58 -2.52 30.42
N PHE A 140 2.05 -3.02 29.30
CA PHE A 140 1.65 -2.23 28.14
C PHE A 140 0.69 -3.01 27.23
N GLN A 141 -0.04 -2.28 26.39
CA GLN A 141 -0.67 -2.81 25.19
C GLN A 141 0.08 -2.29 23.96
N PHE A 142 0.35 -3.19 23.03
CA PHE A 142 1.00 -2.91 21.76
C PHE A 142 0.20 -3.55 20.66
N ARG A 143 0.02 -2.87 19.53
CA ARG A 143 -0.71 -3.37 18.37
C ARG A 143 0.22 -3.33 17.18
N LEU A 144 0.22 -4.40 16.42
CA LEU A 144 0.97 -4.57 15.20
C LEU A 144 -0.01 -4.69 14.06
N ASP A 145 0.17 -3.90 13.02
CA ASP A 145 -0.60 -3.98 11.80
C ASP A 145 0.34 -3.93 10.60
N GLU A 146 -0.04 -4.65 9.55
CA GLU A 146 0.61 -4.71 8.23
C GLU A 146 2.16 -4.73 8.27
N LEU A 147 2.76 -5.92 8.22
CA LEU A 147 4.19 -6.06 7.96
C LEU A 147 4.42 -6.21 6.45
N LEU A 148 5.05 -5.22 5.83
CA LEU A 148 5.39 -5.22 4.41
C LEU A 148 6.90 -5.41 4.23
N ALA A 149 7.30 -6.05 3.15
CA ALA A 149 8.63 -5.96 2.57
C ALA A 149 8.56 -5.02 1.37
N VAL A 150 9.52 -4.10 1.24
CA VAL A 150 9.49 -3.02 0.24
C VAL A 150 10.84 -2.88 -0.45
N ALA A 151 10.78 -2.74 -1.77
CA ALA A 151 11.83 -2.29 -2.66
C ALA A 151 11.32 -0.98 -3.26
N GLU A 152 11.87 0.13 -2.82
CA GLU A 152 11.26 1.43 -3.08
C GLU A 152 11.50 1.89 -4.52
N GLU A 153 10.42 1.97 -5.29
CA GLU A 153 10.40 2.49 -6.65
C GLU A 153 9.31 3.58 -6.75
N PRO A 154 9.55 4.80 -6.24
CA PRO A 154 8.49 5.73 -5.87
C PRO A 154 7.46 6.07 -6.97
N LEU A 155 7.85 6.03 -8.25
CA LEU A 155 6.93 6.22 -9.37
C LEU A 155 6.11 4.96 -9.62
N THR A 156 6.78 3.82 -9.83
CA THR A 156 6.16 2.51 -10.00
C THR A 156 5.20 2.20 -8.85
N ASP A 157 5.60 2.50 -7.61
CA ASP A 157 4.81 2.31 -6.40
C ASP A 157 3.50 3.11 -6.44
N VAL A 158 3.58 4.37 -6.90
CA VAL A 158 2.41 5.25 -7.05
C VAL A 158 1.51 4.78 -8.18
N GLU A 159 2.07 4.37 -9.31
CA GLU A 159 1.33 3.86 -10.46
C GLU A 159 0.61 2.56 -10.14
N GLU A 160 1.26 1.63 -9.43
CA GLU A 160 0.65 0.38 -8.99
C GLU A 160 -0.49 0.65 -7.98
N ALA A 161 -0.25 1.53 -7.01
CA ALA A 161 -1.28 1.91 -6.06
C ALA A 161 -2.48 2.62 -6.73
N LEU A 162 -2.21 3.51 -7.68
CA LEU A 162 -3.24 4.21 -8.44
C LEU A 162 -4.02 3.23 -9.33
N THR A 163 -3.33 2.31 -9.98
CA THR A 163 -3.92 1.23 -10.77
C THR A 163 -4.83 0.37 -9.89
N GLY A 164 -4.32 -0.09 -8.74
CA GLY A 164 -5.11 -0.87 -7.76
C GLY A 164 -6.32 -0.11 -7.23
N LEU A 165 -6.21 1.22 -7.01
CA LEU A 165 -7.34 2.07 -6.62
C LEU A 165 -8.41 2.13 -7.71
N LEU A 166 -8.01 2.18 -8.97
CA LEU A 166 -8.90 2.30 -10.13
C LEU A 166 -9.38 0.93 -10.66
N GLU A 167 -8.72 -0.17 -10.30
CA GLU A 167 -9.08 -1.49 -10.77
C GLU A 167 -10.48 -1.95 -10.33
N GLY A 168 -11.11 -2.80 -11.15
CA GLY A 168 -12.42 -3.36 -10.79
C GLY A 168 -13.55 -2.33 -10.86
N MET A 169 -13.39 -1.23 -11.61
CA MET A 169 -14.48 -0.29 -11.84
C MET A 169 -15.60 -0.97 -12.64
N PRO A 170 -16.80 -1.14 -12.05
CA PRO A 170 -17.94 -1.66 -12.79
C PRO A 170 -18.33 -0.63 -13.84
N ILE A 171 -18.67 -1.08 -15.05
CA ILE A 171 -19.15 -0.19 -16.10
C ILE A 171 -20.69 -0.18 -16.08
N PRO A 172 -21.34 0.94 -15.70
CA PRO A 172 -22.80 1.00 -15.67
C PRO A 172 -23.41 0.77 -17.06
N GLY A 173 -24.42 -0.09 -17.12
CA GLY A 173 -25.10 -0.48 -18.37
C GLY A 173 -24.53 -1.74 -19.04
N VAL A 174 -23.39 -2.26 -18.57
CA VAL A 174 -22.86 -3.59 -18.95
C VAL A 174 -22.50 -4.43 -17.71
N THR A 175 -23.08 -4.07 -16.58
CA THR A 175 -23.05 -4.84 -15.32
C THR A 175 -24.36 -5.58 -15.12
N GLY A 176 -24.31 -6.82 -14.65
CA GLY A 176 -25.52 -7.63 -14.43
C GLY A 176 -26.08 -8.23 -15.73
N LEU A 177 -25.22 -8.46 -16.73
CA LEU A 177 -25.62 -9.06 -18.00
C LEU A 177 -25.99 -10.53 -17.77
N ALA A 178 -27.22 -10.91 -18.13
CA ALA A 178 -27.69 -12.28 -17.97
C ALA A 178 -26.92 -13.22 -18.90
N VAL A 179 -26.44 -14.33 -18.35
CA VAL A 179 -25.75 -15.37 -19.12
C VAL A 179 -26.53 -16.68 -19.08
N GLN A 180 -26.44 -17.44 -20.18
CA GLN A 180 -26.95 -18.80 -20.21
C GLN A 180 -26.15 -19.70 -19.25
N PRO A 181 -26.76 -20.78 -18.72
CA PRO A 181 -26.04 -21.72 -17.87
C PRO A 181 -24.79 -22.27 -18.55
N ALA A 182 -23.69 -22.34 -17.80
CA ALA A 182 -22.40 -22.83 -18.27
C ALA A 182 -21.79 -23.79 -17.26
N ALA A 183 -21.16 -24.86 -17.72
CA ALA A 183 -20.51 -25.83 -16.85
C ALA A 183 -19.16 -25.29 -16.33
N ALA A 184 -18.69 -25.86 -15.21
CA ALA A 184 -17.30 -25.66 -14.79
C ALA A 184 -16.35 -26.15 -15.90
N GLY A 185 -15.25 -25.43 -16.13
CA GLY A 185 -14.33 -25.65 -17.23
C GLY A 185 -14.76 -25.07 -18.57
N ALA A 186 -15.93 -24.42 -18.67
CA ALA A 186 -16.33 -23.74 -19.90
C ALA A 186 -15.38 -22.58 -20.24
N SER A 187 -14.97 -22.52 -21.50
CA SER A 187 -14.19 -21.41 -22.08
C SER A 187 -15.05 -20.41 -22.83
N THR A 188 -16.36 -20.64 -22.90
CA THR A 188 -17.32 -19.78 -23.62
C THR A 188 -18.51 -19.45 -22.76
N LEU A 189 -18.93 -18.19 -22.78
CA LEU A 189 -20.14 -17.68 -22.13
C LEU A 189 -21.08 -17.10 -23.17
N VAL A 190 -22.38 -17.40 -23.07
CA VAL A 190 -23.39 -16.81 -23.94
C VAL A 190 -24.19 -15.80 -23.14
N VAL A 191 -24.04 -14.52 -23.49
CA VAL A 191 -24.82 -13.42 -22.94
C VAL A 191 -26.16 -13.36 -23.66
N THR A 192 -27.24 -13.35 -22.89
CA THR A 192 -28.61 -13.19 -23.40
C THR A 192 -28.84 -11.73 -23.78
N GLY A 193 -29.30 -11.48 -25.01
CA GLY A 193 -29.42 -10.16 -25.59
C GLY A 193 -28.16 -9.77 -26.36
N LEU A 194 -28.34 -9.26 -27.58
CA LEU A 194 -27.25 -8.78 -28.41
C LEU A 194 -26.57 -7.57 -27.73
N ASN A 195 -25.35 -7.78 -27.26
CA ASN A 195 -24.55 -6.72 -26.66
C ASN A 195 -23.30 -6.47 -27.49
N ARG A 196 -23.40 -5.48 -28.38
CA ARG A 196 -22.30 -5.01 -29.25
C ARG A 196 -21.24 -4.17 -28.51
N ARG A 197 -21.36 -4.05 -27.19
CA ARG A 197 -20.42 -3.30 -26.35
C ARG A 197 -19.45 -4.21 -25.60
N LEU A 198 -19.46 -5.50 -25.91
CA LEU A 198 -18.52 -6.48 -25.42
C LEU A 198 -17.48 -6.71 -26.51
N TYR A 199 -16.21 -6.61 -26.17
CA TYR A 199 -15.09 -6.73 -27.09
C TYR A 199 -13.99 -7.62 -26.51
N GLU A 200 -13.11 -8.09 -27.38
CA GLU A 200 -11.86 -8.71 -26.97
C GLU A 200 -11.04 -7.72 -26.11
N GLY A 201 -10.38 -8.22 -25.07
CA GLY A 201 -9.66 -7.42 -24.09
C GLY A 201 -10.50 -6.91 -22.91
N ASN A 202 -11.84 -7.03 -22.96
CA ASN A 202 -12.65 -6.75 -21.77
C ASN A 202 -12.32 -7.74 -20.64
N THR A 203 -12.43 -7.28 -19.38
CA THR A 203 -12.38 -8.16 -18.21
C THR A 203 -13.78 -8.35 -17.65
N LEU A 204 -14.17 -9.60 -17.42
CA LEU A 204 -15.45 -9.97 -16.83
C LEU A 204 -15.28 -10.31 -15.35
N ALA A 205 -16.20 -9.80 -14.53
CA ALA A 205 -16.43 -10.28 -13.17
C ALA A 205 -17.54 -11.33 -13.20
N VAL A 206 -17.23 -12.53 -12.72
CA VAL A 206 -18.16 -13.65 -12.56
C VAL A 206 -18.11 -14.10 -11.10
N GLY A 207 -18.99 -13.54 -10.27
CA GLY A 207 -18.82 -13.60 -8.82
C GLY A 207 -17.55 -12.87 -8.40
N GLU A 208 -16.64 -13.55 -7.72
CA GLU A 208 -15.33 -13.03 -7.31
C GLU A 208 -14.22 -13.30 -8.36
N ALA A 209 -14.49 -14.16 -9.34
CA ALA A 209 -13.51 -14.52 -10.37
C ALA A 209 -13.45 -13.46 -11.48
N ARG A 210 -12.24 -13.20 -11.97
CA ARG A 210 -11.96 -12.33 -13.12
C ARG A 210 -11.58 -13.17 -14.34
N HIS A 211 -12.15 -12.85 -15.49
CA HIS A 211 -11.90 -13.53 -16.75
C HIS A 211 -11.62 -12.52 -17.87
N ALA A 212 -10.50 -12.67 -18.58
CA ALA A 212 -10.22 -11.90 -19.78
C ALA A 212 -11.06 -12.44 -20.96
N VAL A 213 -11.66 -11.55 -21.73
CA VAL A 213 -12.33 -11.89 -22.99
C VAL A 213 -11.29 -11.96 -24.10
N VAL A 214 -11.08 -13.15 -24.67
CA VAL A 214 -10.09 -13.41 -25.73
C VAL A 214 -10.75 -13.60 -27.10
N GLY A 215 -12.06 -13.41 -27.18
CA GLY A 215 -12.80 -13.43 -28.44
C GLY A 215 -14.27 -13.16 -28.23
N VAL A 216 -14.92 -12.51 -29.21
CA VAL A 216 -16.34 -12.16 -29.17
C VAL A 216 -17.00 -12.49 -30.50
N ALA A 217 -18.16 -13.13 -30.43
CA ALA A 217 -19.02 -13.36 -31.58
C ALA A 217 -20.44 -12.86 -31.29
N HIS A 218 -21.00 -12.10 -32.23
CA HIS A 218 -22.35 -11.54 -32.13
C HIS A 218 -23.29 -12.31 -33.06
N ASP A 219 -24.34 -12.90 -32.49
CA ASP A 219 -25.39 -13.60 -33.23
C ASP A 219 -26.64 -12.72 -33.26
N GLU A 220 -26.78 -11.91 -34.31
CA GLU A 220 -27.93 -11.01 -34.45
C GLU A 220 -29.27 -11.75 -34.57
N PRO A 221 -29.40 -12.82 -35.39
CA PRO A 221 -30.62 -13.61 -35.44
C PRO A 221 -30.98 -14.26 -34.10
N GLY A 222 -29.99 -14.74 -33.35
CA GLY A 222 -30.18 -15.36 -32.04
C GLY A 222 -30.35 -14.37 -30.89
N ASP A 223 -30.14 -13.07 -31.12
CA ASP A 223 -30.08 -12.02 -30.09
C ASP A 223 -29.14 -12.40 -28.93
N THR A 224 -27.93 -12.87 -29.25
CA THR A 224 -26.93 -13.24 -28.24
C THR A 224 -25.53 -12.71 -28.58
N THR A 225 -24.71 -12.57 -27.54
CA THR A 225 -23.26 -12.36 -27.68
C THR A 225 -22.54 -13.52 -27.02
N THR A 226 -21.70 -14.24 -27.77
CA THR A 226 -20.83 -15.30 -27.26
C THR A 226 -19.44 -14.73 -26.96
N LEU A 227 -18.95 -14.96 -25.75
CA LEU A 227 -17.64 -14.53 -25.26
C LEU A 227 -16.75 -15.76 -25.08
N THR A 228 -15.53 -15.71 -25.60
CA THR A 228 -14.48 -16.67 -25.27
C THR A 228 -13.63 -16.08 -24.15
N ILE A 229 -13.38 -16.86 -23.10
CA ILE A 229 -12.78 -16.36 -21.86
C ILE A 229 -11.52 -17.13 -21.44
N SER A 230 -10.62 -16.44 -20.72
CA SER A 230 -9.42 -17.01 -20.09
C SER A 230 -9.20 -16.40 -18.69
N PRO A 231 -8.92 -17.20 -17.64
CA PRO A 231 -8.96 -18.67 -17.63
C PRO A 231 -10.40 -19.19 -17.82
N VAL A 232 -10.55 -20.51 -18.02
CA VAL A 232 -11.87 -21.15 -18.05
C VAL A 232 -12.59 -21.02 -16.70
N LEU A 233 -13.92 -21.18 -16.69
CA LEU A 233 -14.70 -21.09 -15.46
C LEU A 233 -14.26 -22.10 -14.40
N GLY A 234 -13.95 -21.62 -13.19
CA GLY A 234 -13.67 -22.51 -12.06
C GLY A 234 -14.92 -23.19 -11.49
N ALA A 235 -16.10 -22.58 -11.67
CA ALA A 235 -17.37 -23.07 -11.17
C ALA A 235 -18.49 -22.93 -12.22
N ALA A 236 -19.51 -23.78 -12.12
CA ALA A 236 -20.66 -23.72 -13.03
C ALA A 236 -21.54 -22.48 -12.76
N LEU A 237 -22.12 -21.91 -13.82
CA LEU A 237 -23.10 -20.84 -13.75
C LEU A 237 -24.50 -21.42 -13.91
N GLY A 238 -25.33 -21.22 -12.90
CA GLY A 238 -26.72 -21.66 -12.91
C GLY A 238 -27.66 -20.71 -13.67
N PRO A 239 -28.94 -21.09 -13.81
CA PRO A 239 -29.98 -20.21 -14.34
C PRO A 239 -30.05 -18.88 -13.57
N GLY A 240 -30.14 -17.77 -14.30
CA GLY A 240 -30.19 -16.42 -13.70
C GLY A 240 -28.83 -15.87 -13.28
N ALA A 241 -27.72 -16.56 -13.58
CA ALA A 241 -26.39 -16.00 -13.41
C ALA A 241 -26.22 -14.72 -14.23
N THR A 242 -25.44 -13.79 -13.67
CA THR A 242 -25.10 -12.54 -14.33
C THR A 242 -23.61 -12.31 -14.29
N ILE A 243 -23.11 -11.56 -15.26
CA ILE A 243 -21.72 -11.13 -15.34
C ILE A 243 -21.64 -9.61 -15.34
N GLY A 244 -20.51 -9.06 -14.89
CA GLY A 244 -20.21 -7.64 -15.03
C GLY A 244 -18.97 -7.42 -15.88
N VAL A 245 -18.92 -6.32 -16.64
CA VAL A 245 -17.69 -5.89 -17.30
C VAL A 245 -16.95 -4.90 -16.40
N ILE A 246 -15.64 -5.10 -16.29
CA ILE A 246 -14.68 -4.23 -15.62
C ILE A 246 -13.90 -3.48 -16.70
N ALA A 247 -13.80 -2.15 -16.55
CA ALA A 247 -12.91 -1.37 -17.40
C ALA A 247 -11.45 -1.65 -16.98
N PRO A 248 -10.57 -2.09 -17.90
CA PRO A 248 -9.15 -2.17 -17.61
C PRO A 248 -8.58 -0.78 -17.32
N VAL A 249 -7.54 -0.76 -16.50
CA VAL A 249 -6.72 0.43 -16.24
C VAL A 249 -5.39 0.21 -16.95
N VAL A 250 -4.99 1.17 -17.78
CA VAL A 250 -3.76 1.10 -18.58
C VAL A 250 -2.92 2.31 -18.21
N VAL A 251 -1.67 2.07 -17.79
CA VAL A 251 -0.67 3.12 -17.59
C VAL A 251 0.06 3.35 -18.90
N GLU A 252 0.09 4.60 -19.36
CA GLU A 252 0.78 5.00 -20.60
C GLU A 252 2.15 5.60 -20.29
N GLU A 253 3.19 5.11 -20.99
CA GLU A 253 4.57 5.61 -20.85
C GLU A 253 4.79 6.95 -21.56
N GLU A 254 4.12 7.20 -22.69
CA GLU A 254 4.23 8.47 -23.41
C GLU A 254 3.18 9.47 -22.94
N PRO A 255 3.57 10.72 -22.65
CA PRO A 255 2.63 11.75 -22.27
C PRO A 255 1.76 12.06 -23.49
N PHE A 256 0.49 11.67 -23.40
CA PHE A 256 -0.64 12.10 -24.24
C PHE A 256 -0.90 11.26 -25.50
N SER A 257 -1.65 10.17 -25.32
CA SER A 257 -2.46 9.62 -26.41
C SER A 257 -3.66 10.55 -26.68
N PRO A 258 -3.81 11.13 -27.88
CA PRO A 258 -5.08 11.75 -28.24
C PRO A 258 -6.19 10.69 -28.12
N PRO A 259 -7.46 11.04 -27.82
CA PRO A 259 -8.53 10.05 -27.69
C PRO A 259 -8.70 9.12 -28.90
N ALA A 260 -8.20 9.51 -30.08
CA ALA A 260 -8.14 8.69 -31.28
C ALA A 260 -7.08 7.57 -31.25
N ALA A 261 -6.03 7.70 -30.44
CA ALA A 261 -5.03 6.66 -30.19
C ALA A 261 -5.57 5.52 -29.30
N ALA A 262 -6.72 5.72 -28.64
CA ALA A 262 -7.42 4.65 -27.93
C ALA A 262 -8.23 3.70 -28.86
N ALA A 263 -8.15 3.87 -30.18
CA ALA A 263 -8.90 3.05 -31.14
C ALA A 263 -8.54 1.56 -31.09
N ASP A 264 -7.31 1.24 -30.69
CA ASP A 264 -6.81 -0.14 -30.53
C ASP A 264 -6.87 -0.63 -29.07
N LEU A 265 -7.43 0.16 -28.16
CA LEU A 265 -7.57 -0.19 -26.75
C LEU A 265 -8.96 -0.77 -26.45
N PRO A 266 -9.11 -1.57 -25.38
CA PRO A 266 -10.41 -2.09 -24.98
C PRO A 266 -11.43 -0.96 -24.77
N ASP A 267 -12.66 -1.13 -25.25
CA ASP A 267 -13.74 -0.19 -25.01
C ASP A 267 -14.70 -0.79 -23.95
N PRO A 268 -14.93 -0.14 -22.80
CA PRO A 268 -14.27 1.08 -22.32
C PRO A 268 -12.97 0.79 -21.55
N VAL A 269 -12.10 1.80 -21.40
CA VAL A 269 -10.80 1.73 -20.70
C VAL A 269 -10.56 2.99 -19.88
N VAL A 270 -9.76 2.88 -18.83
CA VAL A 270 -9.23 4.02 -18.08
C VAL A 270 -7.74 4.14 -18.34
N LEU A 271 -7.33 5.25 -18.95
CA LEU A 271 -5.93 5.55 -19.22
C LEU A 271 -5.39 6.42 -18.09
N VAL A 272 -4.22 6.05 -17.59
CA VAL A 272 -3.46 6.77 -16.57
C VAL A 272 -2.16 7.21 -17.22
N THR A 273 -1.96 8.51 -17.35
CA THR A 273 -0.80 9.07 -18.05
C THR A 273 -0.06 9.99 -17.11
N LEU A 274 1.24 9.76 -16.90
CA LEU A 274 2.10 10.69 -16.16
C LEU A 274 2.30 11.96 -17.01
N THR A 275 1.85 13.11 -16.51
CA THR A 275 1.92 14.39 -17.23
C THR A 275 3.07 15.28 -16.78
N ASP A 276 3.45 15.18 -15.51
CA ASP A 276 4.59 15.92 -14.97
C ASP A 276 5.19 15.17 -13.77
N GLN A 277 6.49 15.33 -13.59
CA GLN A 277 7.23 14.87 -12.43
C GLN A 277 8.28 15.93 -12.07
N ARG A 278 8.19 16.47 -10.86
CA ARG A 278 9.14 17.48 -10.39
C ARG A 278 9.47 17.32 -8.91
N GLU A 279 10.69 17.68 -8.55
CA GLU A 279 11.09 17.80 -7.15
C GLU A 279 10.47 19.07 -6.53
N GLU A 280 9.93 18.97 -5.32
CA GLU A 280 9.35 20.10 -4.57
C GLU A 280 10.17 20.35 -3.29
N PRO A 281 11.42 20.85 -3.39
CA PRO A 281 12.38 20.88 -2.29
C PRO A 281 11.87 21.63 -1.05
N GLU A 282 10.95 22.58 -1.21
CA GLU A 282 10.27 23.30 -0.13
C GLU A 282 9.42 22.41 0.79
N ARG A 283 9.01 21.23 0.32
CA ARG A 283 8.34 20.18 1.13
C ARG A 283 9.32 19.21 1.78
N GLY A 284 10.60 19.37 1.46
CA GLY A 284 11.68 18.47 1.82
C GLY A 284 12.24 18.81 3.18
N TRP A 285 12.76 17.79 3.84
CA TRP A 285 13.49 17.99 5.09
C TRP A 285 14.97 18.07 4.78
N ASN A 286 15.70 18.88 5.52
CA ASN A 286 17.16 18.93 5.42
C ASN A 286 17.86 18.07 6.49
N ILE A 287 17.10 17.17 7.14
CA ILE A 287 17.57 16.42 8.30
C ILE A 287 17.61 14.93 7.97
N THR A 288 18.74 14.32 8.30
CA THR A 288 18.97 12.88 8.19
C THR A 288 17.92 12.11 9.01
N GLN A 289 17.25 11.14 8.37
CA GLN A 289 16.21 10.35 9.00
C GLN A 289 16.83 9.15 9.72
N ARG A 290 16.33 8.86 10.92
CA ARG A 290 16.60 7.62 11.65
C ARG A 290 15.41 6.71 11.51
N ASP A 291 15.64 5.49 11.06
CA ASP A 291 14.54 4.56 10.83
C ASP A 291 14.79 3.17 11.44
N SER A 292 16.03 2.69 11.48
CA SER A 292 16.37 1.36 11.99
C SER A 292 17.27 1.40 13.23
N TYR A 293 16.88 0.69 14.29
CA TYR A 293 17.62 0.57 15.55
C TYR A 293 17.97 -0.89 15.80
N ARG A 294 19.27 -1.24 15.84
CA ARG A 294 19.73 -2.61 16.06
C ARG A 294 20.52 -2.76 17.36
N PRO A 295 20.32 -3.84 18.13
CA PRO A 295 21.20 -4.16 19.24
C PRO A 295 22.58 -4.58 18.72
N SER A 296 23.65 -4.06 19.33
CA SER A 296 25.05 -4.44 19.06
C SER A 296 25.80 -4.53 20.39
N GLY A 297 25.91 -5.75 20.92
CA GLY A 297 26.42 -5.99 22.26
C GLY A 297 25.56 -5.29 23.33
N ALA A 298 26.19 -4.46 24.17
CA ALA A 298 25.50 -3.67 25.19
C ALA A 298 24.97 -2.31 24.69
N LEU A 299 25.11 -2.05 23.38
CA LEU A 299 24.85 -0.75 22.77
C LEU A 299 23.79 -0.86 21.67
N THR A 300 23.25 0.28 21.24
CA THR A 300 22.31 0.36 20.12
C THR A 300 22.97 1.08 18.95
N VAL A 301 22.94 0.46 17.78
CA VAL A 301 23.31 1.07 16.49
C VAL A 301 22.06 1.67 15.89
N ALA A 302 22.14 2.91 15.43
CA ALA A 302 21.08 3.56 14.68
C ALA A 302 21.52 3.69 13.21
N SER A 303 20.76 3.13 12.29
CA SER A 303 20.90 3.42 10.87
C SER A 303 20.26 4.78 10.58
N VAL A 304 20.96 5.56 9.78
CA VAL A 304 20.49 6.85 9.28
C VAL A 304 20.55 6.90 7.78
N ARG A 305 19.74 7.76 7.18
CA ARG A 305 19.73 7.97 5.74
C ARG A 305 19.51 9.45 5.40
N PRO A 306 20.02 9.91 4.25
CA PRO A 306 19.70 11.24 3.77
C PRO A 306 18.19 11.48 3.77
N PRO A 307 17.72 12.71 3.97
CA PRO A 307 16.30 13.00 3.84
C PRO A 307 15.80 12.62 2.45
N ALA A 308 14.67 11.92 2.40
CA ALA A 308 14.02 11.59 1.14
C ALA A 308 13.62 12.89 0.41
N ARG A 309 13.83 12.93 -0.90
CA ARG A 309 13.45 14.07 -1.73
C ARG A 309 11.95 14.07 -1.99
N PRO A 310 11.23 15.14 -1.66
CA PRO A 310 9.83 15.25 -2.02
C PRO A 310 9.71 15.35 -3.54
N VAL A 311 8.91 14.47 -4.12
CA VAL A 311 8.59 14.52 -5.54
C VAL A 311 7.10 14.67 -5.68
N LEU A 312 6.73 15.59 -6.56
CA LEU A 312 5.39 15.70 -7.03
C LEU A 312 5.25 14.98 -8.37
N VAL A 313 4.22 14.15 -8.47
CA VAL A 313 3.78 13.56 -9.74
C VAL A 313 2.37 14.02 -10.07
N GLU A 314 2.17 14.41 -11.33
CA GLU A 314 0.88 14.79 -11.86
C GLU A 314 0.42 13.74 -12.87
N TYR A 315 -0.78 13.20 -12.69
CA TYR A 315 -1.38 12.22 -13.59
C TYR A 315 -2.63 12.77 -14.24
N GLN A 316 -2.80 12.45 -15.52
CA GLN A 316 -4.08 12.56 -16.22
C GLN A 316 -4.76 11.19 -16.22
N ILE A 317 -6.01 11.14 -15.77
CA ILE A 317 -6.86 9.96 -15.83
C ILE A 317 -7.97 10.22 -16.85
N LEU A 318 -7.93 9.50 -17.96
CA LEU A 318 -8.89 9.63 -19.05
C LEU A 318 -9.84 8.41 -19.09
N PRO A 319 -11.14 8.60 -18.80
CA PRO A 319 -12.15 7.57 -19.06
C PRO A 319 -12.50 7.53 -20.54
N ALA A 320 -11.87 6.63 -21.29
CA ALA A 320 -12.10 6.45 -22.72
C ALA A 320 -13.20 5.40 -22.96
N ALA A 321 -14.23 5.79 -23.70
CA ALA A 321 -15.29 4.89 -24.13
C ALA A 321 -15.95 5.38 -25.42
N SER A 322 -16.43 4.47 -26.27
CA SER A 322 -17.23 4.84 -27.45
C SER A 322 -18.58 5.47 -27.08
N SER A 323 -19.12 5.10 -25.92
CA SER A 323 -20.37 5.61 -25.37
C SER A 323 -20.12 6.73 -24.37
N ARG A 324 -20.72 7.90 -24.60
CA ARG A 324 -20.69 9.02 -23.65
C ARG A 324 -21.24 8.64 -22.27
N ALA A 325 -22.25 7.77 -22.21
CA ALA A 325 -22.82 7.31 -20.94
C ALA A 325 -21.78 6.52 -20.13
N HIS A 326 -21.02 5.63 -20.78
CA HIS A 326 -19.96 4.85 -20.13
C HIS A 326 -18.81 5.74 -19.68
N SER A 327 -18.32 6.64 -20.55
CA SER A 327 -17.25 7.58 -20.17
C SER A 327 -17.67 8.48 -19.01
N THR A 328 -18.93 8.95 -18.98
CA THR A 328 -19.46 9.77 -17.87
C THR A 328 -19.53 8.97 -16.57
N ALA A 329 -19.97 7.72 -16.67
CA ALA A 329 -20.07 6.82 -15.53
C ALA A 329 -18.69 6.45 -14.96
N LEU A 330 -17.72 6.10 -15.82
CA LEU A 330 -16.34 5.87 -15.42
C LEU A 330 -15.74 7.11 -14.77
N ARG A 331 -15.96 8.30 -15.34
CA ARG A 331 -15.52 9.55 -14.72
C ARG A 331 -16.09 9.75 -13.32
N ALA A 332 -17.39 9.51 -13.15
CA ALA A 332 -18.04 9.64 -11.85
C ALA A 332 -17.46 8.65 -10.83
N GLU A 333 -17.17 7.42 -11.25
CA GLU A 333 -16.56 6.40 -10.42
C GLU A 333 -15.09 6.71 -10.08
N ILE A 334 -14.30 7.19 -11.05
CA ILE A 334 -12.94 7.71 -10.82
C ILE A 334 -12.99 8.80 -9.75
N LEU A 335 -13.83 9.83 -9.93
CA LEU A 335 -13.99 10.93 -8.97
C LEU A 335 -14.41 10.44 -7.58
N ARG A 336 -15.27 9.41 -7.51
CA ARG A 336 -15.69 8.79 -6.24
C ARG A 336 -14.53 8.08 -5.53
N ARG A 337 -13.63 7.44 -6.29
CA ARG A 337 -12.48 6.68 -5.77
C ARG A 337 -11.29 7.55 -5.40
N VAL A 338 -11.03 8.60 -6.18
CA VAL A 338 -9.91 9.53 -5.95
C VAL A 338 -10.31 10.68 -5.03
N GLY A 339 -11.60 11.00 -4.92
CA GLY A 339 -12.14 12.08 -4.10
C GLY A 339 -12.23 11.75 -2.60
N ILE A 340 -11.39 10.85 -2.10
CA ILE A 340 -11.43 10.40 -0.71
C ILE A 340 -10.41 11.22 0.11
N ASP A 341 -10.85 11.74 1.25
CA ASP A 341 -10.02 12.40 2.29
C ASP A 341 -8.93 11.47 2.89
N THR A 342 -8.82 10.22 2.44
CA THR A 342 -7.93 9.20 3.00
C THR A 342 -6.58 9.10 2.31
N GLY A 343 -6.33 9.84 1.22
CA GLY A 343 -5.09 9.77 0.42
C GLY A 343 -4.91 8.45 -0.35
N LEU A 344 -3.82 8.35 -1.13
CA LEU A 344 -3.43 7.16 -1.87
C LEU A 344 -2.45 6.34 -1.03
N ARG A 345 -2.78 5.07 -0.75
CA ARG A 345 -1.89 4.21 0.02
C ARG A 345 -0.82 3.60 -0.87
N VAL A 346 0.44 3.85 -0.53
CA VAL A 346 1.61 3.38 -1.25
C VAL A 346 2.59 2.78 -0.25
N ASN A 347 2.86 1.47 -0.37
CA ASN A 347 3.81 0.76 0.49
C ASN A 347 3.57 1.03 2.00
N GLY A 348 2.30 0.91 2.41
CA GLY A 348 1.82 1.14 3.78
C GLY A 348 1.71 2.61 4.20
N THR A 349 2.25 3.57 3.45
CA THR A 349 2.15 5.01 3.75
C THR A 349 0.96 5.61 3.02
N VAL A 350 0.33 6.63 3.60
CA VAL A 350 -0.76 7.37 2.93
C VAL A 350 -0.19 8.63 2.29
N LEU A 351 -0.18 8.68 0.96
CA LEU A 351 0.24 9.83 0.19
C LEU A 351 -0.91 10.82 -0.01
N PRO A 352 -0.64 12.14 0.09
CA PRO A 352 -1.63 13.16 -0.20
C PRO A 352 -1.98 13.14 -1.69
N VAL A 353 -3.28 13.10 -1.99
CA VAL A 353 -3.83 13.19 -3.35
C VAL A 353 -4.69 14.43 -3.45
N ARG A 354 -4.46 15.24 -4.48
CA ARG A 354 -5.29 16.38 -4.81
C ARG A 354 -5.84 16.23 -6.22
N THR A 355 -7.16 16.31 -6.35
CA THR A 355 -7.80 16.41 -7.67
C THR A 355 -7.73 17.87 -8.14
N LEU A 356 -7.20 18.09 -9.34
CA LEU A 356 -7.14 19.40 -9.97
C LEU A 356 -8.39 19.65 -10.82
N LEU A 357 -8.87 20.90 -10.83
CA LEU A 357 -9.96 21.29 -11.70
C LEU A 357 -9.48 21.25 -13.16
N PRO A 358 -10.27 20.68 -14.09
CA PRO A 358 -9.90 20.70 -15.49
C PRO A 358 -9.82 22.15 -15.99
N PRO A 359 -8.89 22.48 -16.91
CA PRO A 359 -8.81 23.81 -17.50
C PRO A 359 -10.17 24.23 -18.12
N PRO A 360 -10.60 25.49 -17.99
CA PRO A 360 -11.93 25.94 -18.45
C PRO A 360 -12.21 25.71 -19.93
N LEU A 361 -11.17 25.60 -20.76
CA LEU A 361 -11.27 25.41 -22.21
C LEU A 361 -11.64 23.97 -22.59
N ASP A 362 -11.22 22.96 -21.83
CA ASP A 362 -11.51 21.55 -22.16
C ASP A 362 -12.99 21.20 -21.93
N VAL A 363 -13.65 21.85 -20.95
CA VAL A 363 -15.05 21.57 -20.59
C VAL A 363 -16.04 22.09 -21.65
N ARG A 364 -15.68 23.12 -22.41
CA ARG A 364 -16.60 23.79 -23.36
C ARG A 364 -16.54 23.27 -24.79
N VAL A 365 -15.47 22.57 -25.17
CA VAL A 365 -15.20 22.20 -26.57
C VAL A 365 -15.44 20.71 -26.85
N ARG A 366 -15.40 19.83 -25.84
CA ARG A 366 -15.46 18.38 -26.05
C ARG A 366 -16.86 17.79 -25.81
N ALA A 367 -17.30 16.92 -26.72
CA ALA A 367 -18.51 16.09 -26.56
C ALA A 367 -18.31 14.91 -25.58
N VAL A 368 -17.09 14.76 -25.05
CA VAL A 368 -16.62 13.69 -24.16
C VAL A 368 -16.29 14.29 -22.79
N PRO A 369 -16.55 13.58 -21.68
CA PRO A 369 -16.16 14.02 -20.34
C PRO A 369 -14.67 14.41 -20.26
N ALA A 370 -14.38 15.52 -19.57
CA ALA A 370 -13.00 15.97 -19.38
C ALA A 370 -12.21 14.97 -18.50
N PRO A 371 -10.89 14.82 -18.75
CA PRO A 371 -10.00 14.04 -17.90
C PRO A 371 -10.06 14.49 -16.43
N VAL A 372 -9.68 13.58 -15.53
CA VAL A 372 -9.44 13.88 -14.12
C VAL A 372 -7.93 14.05 -13.95
N TYR A 373 -7.50 15.20 -13.42
CA TYR A 373 -6.08 15.45 -13.15
C TYR A 373 -5.82 15.22 -11.66
N LEU A 374 -4.82 14.41 -11.34
CA LEU A 374 -4.37 14.13 -9.99
C LEU A 374 -2.99 14.72 -9.77
N HIS A 375 -2.78 15.21 -8.56
CA HIS A 375 -1.52 15.68 -8.04
C HIS A 375 -1.22 14.83 -6.80
N ILE A 376 -0.15 14.04 -6.83
CA ILE A 376 0.20 13.08 -5.78
C ILE A 376 1.59 13.40 -5.27
N GLY A 377 1.69 13.73 -3.98
CA GLY A 377 2.98 13.96 -3.34
C GLY A 377 3.59 12.64 -2.88
N THR A 378 4.78 12.30 -3.37
CA THR A 378 5.56 11.14 -2.94
C THR A 378 6.95 11.57 -2.45
N ARG A 379 7.76 10.62 -2.01
CA ARG A 379 9.14 10.84 -1.58
C ARG A 379 10.06 9.81 -2.24
N VAL A 380 11.25 10.26 -2.63
CA VAL A 380 12.28 9.43 -3.25
C VAL A 380 13.49 9.36 -2.33
N GLU A 381 13.87 8.16 -1.92
CA GLU A 381 15.11 7.95 -1.17
C GLU A 381 16.31 8.26 -2.07
N VAL A 382 17.28 9.00 -1.53
CA VAL A 382 18.41 9.54 -2.30
C VAL A 382 19.78 9.03 -1.88
N GLY A 383 19.82 8.01 -1.04
CA GLY A 383 21.07 7.36 -0.69
C GLY A 383 20.90 6.13 0.19
N PRO A 384 21.96 5.34 0.33
CA PRO A 384 21.94 4.15 1.17
C PRO A 384 21.81 4.53 2.65
N ARG A 385 21.34 3.56 3.44
CA ARG A 385 21.44 3.63 4.90
C ARG A 385 22.90 3.56 5.32
N VAL A 386 23.27 4.39 6.28
CA VAL A 386 24.57 4.41 6.93
C VAL A 386 24.36 4.12 8.41
N GLU A 387 25.08 3.16 8.95
CA GLU A 387 25.08 2.93 10.38
C GLU A 387 25.90 4.01 11.09
N LEU A 388 25.28 4.73 12.01
CA LEU A 388 26.03 5.61 12.89
C LEU A 388 26.67 4.80 14.02
N PRO A 389 27.90 5.17 14.44
CA PRO A 389 28.55 4.53 15.56
C PRO A 389 27.71 4.64 16.84
N LEU A 390 27.87 3.63 17.69
CA LEU A 390 27.09 3.32 18.88
C LEU A 390 26.70 4.57 19.69
N ALA A 391 25.40 4.86 19.76
CA ALA A 391 24.89 5.93 20.59
C ALA A 391 24.42 5.37 21.94
N ALA A 392 24.98 5.85 23.05
CA ALA A 392 24.53 5.48 24.39
C ALA A 392 23.10 5.98 24.68
N ASN A 393 22.66 7.03 23.97
CA ASN A 393 21.31 7.60 24.04
C ASN A 393 20.86 8.03 22.63
N ALA A 394 19.60 7.75 22.28
CA ALA A 394 18.92 8.34 21.14
C ALA A 394 17.69 9.10 21.64
N THR A 395 17.60 10.40 21.37
CA THR A 395 16.42 11.20 21.70
C THR A 395 15.55 11.33 20.46
N LEU A 396 14.50 10.53 20.38
CA LEU A 396 13.56 10.55 19.25
C LEU A 396 12.64 11.77 19.37
N ALA A 397 12.64 12.65 18.37
CA ALA A 397 11.66 13.72 18.28
C ALA A 397 10.68 13.44 17.13
N SER A 398 9.39 13.37 17.46
CA SER A 398 8.28 13.46 16.51
C SER A 398 7.76 14.90 16.51
N GLY A 399 7.61 15.51 15.33
CA GLY A 399 7.04 16.85 15.18
C GLY A 399 6.38 17.02 13.81
N PRO A 400 5.49 18.01 13.65
CA PRO A 400 4.81 18.26 12.39
C PRO A 400 5.78 18.61 11.26
N LEU A 401 5.41 18.26 10.02
CA LEU A 401 6.20 18.43 8.78
C LEU A 401 6.72 19.85 8.52
N ALA A 402 6.07 20.85 9.09
CA ALA A 402 6.35 22.25 8.84
C ALA A 402 7.19 22.96 9.91
N SER A 403 7.77 22.28 10.90
CA SER A 403 8.59 22.98 11.91
C SER A 403 9.92 23.45 11.31
N PRO A 404 10.17 24.76 11.18
CA PRO A 404 11.48 25.24 10.75
C PRO A 404 12.55 24.79 11.75
N PHE A 405 13.72 24.45 11.23
CA PHE A 405 14.90 24.14 12.03
C PHE A 405 15.34 25.40 12.78
N ASP A 406 14.96 25.50 14.05
CA ASP A 406 15.52 26.48 14.99
C ASP A 406 16.63 25.81 15.83
N PRO A 407 17.92 26.07 15.51
CA PRO A 407 19.04 25.55 16.29
C PRO A 407 19.20 26.26 17.65
N ALA A 408 18.53 27.38 17.89
CA ALA A 408 18.65 28.19 19.11
C ALA A 408 17.55 27.87 20.15
N GLY A 409 16.36 27.46 19.71
CA GLY A 409 15.26 27.01 20.59
C GLY A 409 14.43 28.14 21.20
N ASP A 410 14.36 29.29 20.54
CA ASP A 410 13.77 30.52 21.07
C ASP A 410 12.30 30.75 20.67
N GLU A 411 11.75 30.00 19.71
CA GLU A 411 10.31 30.09 19.35
C GLU A 411 9.50 28.81 19.60
N PRO A 412 8.28 28.91 20.17
CA PRO A 412 7.36 27.78 20.26
C PRO A 412 6.82 27.40 18.87
N PRO A 413 6.70 26.10 18.54
CA PRO A 413 6.25 25.66 17.22
C PRO A 413 4.77 26.02 16.98
N ALA A 414 4.44 26.33 15.73
CA ALA A 414 3.06 26.58 15.29
C ALA A 414 2.18 25.33 15.47
N VAL A 415 0.88 25.55 15.74
CA VAL A 415 -0.13 24.48 15.87
C VAL A 415 -0.44 23.90 14.48
N PRO A 416 -0.25 22.60 14.24
CA PRO A 416 -0.35 22.02 12.89
C PRO A 416 -1.78 21.67 12.47
N ALA A 417 -1.96 21.57 11.14
CA ALA A 417 -3.18 21.11 10.47
C ALA A 417 -3.16 19.58 10.23
N PRO A 418 -4.29 18.95 9.91
CA PRO A 418 -4.45 17.47 9.89
C PRO A 418 -3.64 16.69 8.83
N GLU A 419 -2.90 17.37 7.96
CA GLU A 419 -2.29 16.81 6.73
C GLU A 419 -0.77 16.54 6.83
N ASP A 420 -0.20 16.67 8.03
CA ASP A 420 1.24 16.50 8.25
C ASP A 420 1.62 15.05 8.65
N GLN A 421 2.10 14.23 7.70
CA GLN A 421 2.67 12.89 7.99
C GLN A 421 4.18 12.92 8.22
N GLU A 422 4.59 12.55 9.43
CA GLU A 422 5.84 12.89 10.12
C GLU A 422 7.05 12.00 9.80
N GLY A 423 8.26 12.53 10.04
CA GLY A 423 9.52 11.79 10.09
C GLY A 423 10.21 11.97 11.46
N ILE A 424 11.10 11.03 11.81
CA ILE A 424 11.88 11.05 13.05
C ILE A 424 13.13 11.93 12.88
N VAL A 425 13.31 12.91 13.75
CA VAL A 425 14.49 13.81 13.78
C VAL A 425 15.27 13.67 15.09
N LEU A 426 16.61 13.81 15.01
CA LEU A 426 17.48 13.84 16.19
C LEU A 426 18.16 15.21 16.40
N ARG A 427 18.34 15.56 17.67
CA ARG A 427 19.29 16.58 18.17
C ARG A 427 20.41 15.87 18.94
N LEU A 428 21.66 16.11 18.56
CA LEU A 428 22.85 15.61 19.27
C LEU A 428 23.18 16.49 20.48
#